data_AF-A0A971GN74-F1
#
_entry.id   AF-A0A971GN74-F1
#
_cell.length_a   1.000
_cell.length_b   1.000
_cell.length_c   1.000
_cell.angle_alpha   90.00
_cell.angle_beta   90.00
_cell.angle_gamma   90.00
#
_symmetry.space_group_name_H-M   'P 1'
#
loop_
_entity.id
_entity.type
_entity.pdbx_description
1 polymer ?
#
loop_
_entity_poly.entity_id
_entity_poly.type
_entity_poly.pdbx_seq_one_letter_code
_entity_poly.pdbx_strand_id
1 'polypeptide(L)'
;MNQESLTYINENLERIVADRTSMLEKKNSELEEALAQVKVLNGMLPICASCKKIRNDEGYWEQIEQYIGTHTEAVFSHGLCPDCARKLYPDYYKPGKNNQK
;
A
#
# COMPACT_ATOMS: atom_id res chain seq x y z
N MET A 1 7.90 44.52 -34.95
CA MET A 1 8.00 43.04 -34.95
C MET A 1 7.13 42.52 -36.08
N ASN A 2 7.68 41.69 -36.97
CA ASN A 2 6.95 41.22 -38.16
C ASN A 2 5.94 40.13 -37.80
N GLN A 3 4.80 40.13 -38.51
CA GLN A 3 3.71 39.14 -38.37
C GLN A 3 4.23 37.69 -38.49
N GLU A 4 5.16 37.44 -39.41
CA GLU A 4 5.78 36.12 -39.62
C GLU A 4 6.61 35.64 -38.42
N SER A 5 7.30 36.53 -37.71
CA SER A 5 8.05 36.17 -36.51
C SER A 5 7.13 35.76 -35.36
N LEU A 6 5.96 36.39 -35.23
CA LEU A 6 4.97 36.06 -34.21
C LEU A 6 4.34 34.68 -34.48
N THR A 7 4.00 34.38 -35.74
CA THR A 7 3.47 33.07 -36.14
C THR A 7 4.48 31.96 -35.83
N TYR A 8 5.74 32.15 -36.21
CA TYR A 8 6.81 31.19 -35.94
C TYR A 8 7.03 30.92 -34.43
N ILE A 9 6.95 31.97 -33.61
CA ILE A 9 7.08 31.83 -32.16
C ILE A 9 5.89 31.02 -31.59
N ASN A 10 4.67 31.31 -32.02
CA ASN A 10 3.48 30.59 -31.55
C ASN A 10 3.52 29.11 -31.93
N GLU A 11 3.86 28.78 -33.18
CA GLU A 11 3.98 27.38 -33.63
C GLU A 11 5.06 26.62 -32.85
N ASN A 12 6.20 27.28 -32.56
CA ASN A 12 7.22 26.68 -31.72
C ASN A 12 6.77 26.50 -30.27
N LEU A 13 6.05 27.46 -29.71
CA LEU A 13 5.49 27.34 -28.36
C LEU A 13 4.50 26.18 -28.27
N GLU A 14 3.60 26.06 -29.25
CA GLU A 14 2.63 24.95 -29.32
C GLU A 14 3.34 23.60 -29.38
N ARG A 15 4.38 23.48 -30.20
CA ARG A 15 5.20 22.27 -30.26
C ARG A 15 5.87 21.95 -28.92
N ILE A 16 6.49 22.94 -28.27
CA ILE A 16 7.14 22.76 -26.97
C ILE A 16 6.14 22.34 -25.89
N VAL A 17 4.94 22.94 -25.90
CA VAL A 17 3.86 22.59 -24.97
C VAL A 17 3.39 21.16 -25.22
N ALA A 18 3.16 20.77 -26.47
CA ALA A 18 2.75 19.40 -26.81
C ALA A 18 3.79 18.36 -26.36
N ASP A 19 5.08 18.61 -26.63
CA ASP A 19 6.17 17.73 -26.21
C ASP A 19 6.25 17.62 -24.67
N ARG A 20 6.14 18.73 -23.95
CA ARG A 20 6.16 18.75 -22.48
C ARG A 20 4.96 18.04 -21.88
N THR A 21 3.77 18.23 -22.42
CA THR A 21 2.55 17.57 -21.95
C THR A 21 2.68 16.06 -22.09
N SER A 22 3.17 15.57 -23.25
CA SER A 22 3.41 14.13 -23.44
C SER A 22 4.46 13.57 -22.48
N MET A 23 5.54 14.32 -22.21
CA MET A 23 6.54 13.91 -21.21
C MET A 23 5.96 13.85 -19.79
N LEU A 24 5.11 14.81 -19.41
CA LEU A 24 4.46 14.84 -18.10
C LEU A 24 3.49 13.67 -17.95
N GLU A 25 2.68 13.36 -18.96
CA GLU A 25 1.78 12.22 -18.96
C GLU A 25 2.54 10.91 -18.77
N LYS A 26 3.64 10.72 -19.52
CA LYS A 26 4.50 9.55 -19.34
C LYS A 26 5.08 9.46 -17.93
N LYS A 27 5.55 10.57 -17.38
CA LYS A 27 6.12 10.61 -16.02
C LYS A 27 5.07 10.35 -14.94
N ASN A 28 3.86 10.87 -15.11
CA ASN A 28 2.74 10.55 -14.22
C ASN A 28 2.43 9.06 -14.24
N SER A 29 2.35 8.45 -15.42
CA SER A 29 2.11 7.01 -15.53
C SER A 29 3.21 6.18 -14.88
N GLU A 30 4.49 6.53 -15.09
CA GLU A 30 5.63 5.87 -14.43
C GLU A 30 5.56 6.00 -12.89
N LEU A 31 5.18 7.17 -12.39
CA LEU A 31 5.03 7.43 -10.95
C LEU A 31 3.85 6.66 -10.35
N GLU A 32 2.72 6.60 -11.04
CA GLU A 32 1.54 5.84 -10.61
C GLU A 32 1.87 4.34 -10.50
N GLU A 33 2.58 3.78 -11.49
CA GLU A 33 3.04 2.39 -11.46
C GLU A 33 4.03 2.13 -10.32
N ALA A 34 4.99 3.03 -10.11
CA ALA A 34 5.95 2.92 -9.01
C ALA A 34 5.25 2.98 -7.64
N LEU A 35 4.29 3.89 -7.46
CA LEU A 35 3.49 4.01 -6.24
C LEU A 35 2.64 2.76 -5.98
N ALA A 36 2.08 2.15 -7.03
CA ALA A 36 1.34 0.90 -6.91
C ALA A 36 2.24 -0.25 -6.39
N GLN A 37 3.52 -0.27 -6.75
CA GLN A 37 4.48 -1.30 -6.31
C GLN A 37 5.00 -1.09 -4.88
N VAL A 38 5.04 0.16 -4.37
CA VAL A 38 5.49 0.45 -2.99
C VAL A 38 4.50 -0.06 -1.93
N LYS A 39 3.23 -0.28 -2.27
CA LYS A 39 2.19 -0.79 -1.35
C LYS A 39 2.38 -2.24 -0.87
N VAL A 40 3.45 -2.91 -1.31
CA VAL A 40 3.75 -4.28 -0.88
C VAL A 40 4.75 -4.22 0.27
N LEU A 41 4.34 -4.76 1.43
CA LEU A 41 5.19 -5.00 2.59
C LEU A 41 6.38 -5.89 2.17
N ASN A 42 7.51 -5.28 1.83
CA ASN A 42 8.72 -5.97 1.38
C ASN A 42 9.83 -5.80 2.42
N GLY A 43 10.50 -6.90 2.77
CA GLY A 43 11.67 -6.90 3.66
C GLY A 43 11.48 -7.60 4.99
N MET A 44 12.51 -7.55 5.85
CA MET A 44 12.52 -8.15 7.18
C MET A 44 12.04 -7.13 8.22
N LEU A 45 10.89 -7.40 8.85
CA LEU A 45 10.35 -6.53 9.90
C LEU A 45 10.91 -6.88 11.27
N PRO A 46 11.52 -5.93 12.00
CA PRO A 46 11.98 -6.13 13.37
C PRO A 46 10.78 -6.29 14.32
N ILE A 47 10.61 -7.48 14.89
CA ILE A 47 9.58 -7.77 15.89
C ILE A 47 10.16 -7.93 17.29
N CYS A 48 9.44 -7.46 18.31
CA CYS A 48 9.83 -7.70 19.69
C CYS A 48 9.61 -9.17 20.04
N ALA A 49 10.65 -9.86 20.49
CA ALA A 49 10.55 -11.28 20.82
C ALA A 49 9.52 -11.57 21.93
N SER A 50 9.34 -10.63 22.87
CA SER A 50 8.44 -10.74 24.02
C SER A 50 6.99 -10.37 23.69
N CYS A 51 6.74 -9.15 23.22
CA CYS A 51 5.38 -8.63 23.03
C CYS A 51 4.89 -8.62 21.58
N LYS A 52 5.72 -9.07 20.62
CA LYS A 52 5.43 -9.18 19.18
C LYS A 52 5.12 -7.88 18.44
N LYS A 53 5.21 -6.71 19.10
CA LYS A 53 5.14 -5.40 18.43
C LYS A 53 6.18 -5.28 17.31
N ILE A 54 5.84 -4.54 16.27
CA ILE A 54 6.75 -4.20 15.16
C ILE A 54 7.42 -2.87 15.47
N ARG A 55 8.72 -2.75 15.18
CA ARG A 55 9.41 -1.46 15.21
C ARG A 55 9.28 -0.78 13.84
N ASN A 56 8.69 0.40 13.80
CA ASN A 56 8.54 1.20 12.58
C ASN A 56 9.84 1.94 12.21
N ASP A 57 9.84 2.65 11.08
CA ASP A 57 11.01 3.37 10.56
C ASP A 57 11.43 4.56 11.43
N GLU A 58 10.50 5.13 12.19
CA GLU A 58 10.76 6.17 13.19
C GLU A 58 11.33 5.60 14.51
N GLY A 59 11.36 4.27 14.63
CA GLY A 59 11.89 3.55 15.78
C GLY A 59 10.88 3.28 16.89
N TYR A 60 9.60 3.62 16.71
CA TYR A 60 8.52 3.33 17.67
C TYR A 60 8.02 1.89 17.55
N TRP A 61 7.49 1.36 18.66
CA TRP A 61 6.93 0.01 18.74
C TRP A 61 5.41 0.03 18.67
N GLU A 62 4.86 -0.55 17.61
CA GLU A 62 3.43 -0.55 17.30
C GLU A 62 2.84 -1.97 17.30
N GLN A 63 1.52 -2.08 17.43
CA GLN A 63 0.84 -3.38 17.27
C GLN A 63 0.96 -3.85 15.81
N ILE A 64 0.97 -5.16 15.61
CA ILE A 64 1.17 -5.75 14.27
C ILE A 64 0.04 -5.31 13.33
N GLU A 65 -1.19 -5.38 13.81
CA GLU A 65 -2.41 -5.05 13.07
C GLU A 65 -2.39 -3.59 12.63
N GLN A 66 -1.93 -2.69 13.51
CA GLN A 66 -1.76 -1.27 13.20
C GLN A 66 -0.72 -1.08 12.09
N TYR A 67 0.48 -1.66 12.27
CA TYR A 67 1.57 -1.49 11.30
C TYR A 67 1.17 -2.04 9.92
N ILE A 68 0.65 -3.27 9.86
CA ILE A 68 0.24 -3.90 8.58
C ILE A 68 -0.93 -3.12 7.96
N GLY A 69 -1.90 -2.68 8.75
CA GLY A 69 -3.04 -1.90 8.25
C GLY A 69 -2.65 -0.53 7.69
N THR A 70 -1.58 0.10 8.19
CA THR A 70 -1.05 1.36 7.64
C THR A 70 -0.24 1.15 6.36
N HIS A 71 0.45 0.01 6.24
CA HIS A 71 1.38 -0.24 5.13
C HIS A 71 0.82 -1.16 4.04
N THR A 72 -0.43 -1.63 4.17
CA THR A 72 -1.10 -2.50 3.19
C THR A 72 -2.59 -2.17 3.12
N GLU A 73 -3.32 -2.77 2.18
CA GLU A 73 -4.77 -2.66 2.08
C GLU A 73 -5.51 -3.71 2.96
N ALA A 74 -4.80 -4.36 3.89
CA ALA A 74 -5.38 -5.40 4.74
C ALA A 74 -6.32 -4.82 5.80
N VAL A 75 -7.47 -5.48 5.98
CA VAL A 75 -8.45 -5.16 7.05
C VAL A 75 -8.52 -6.33 8.03
N PHE A 76 -8.36 -6.05 9.32
CA PHE A 76 -8.36 -7.06 10.36
C PHE A 76 -9.74 -7.20 11.01
N SER A 77 -10.17 -8.45 11.22
CA SER A 77 -11.30 -8.79 12.08
C SER A 77 -10.82 -9.49 13.34
N HIS A 78 -11.60 -9.40 14.41
CA HIS A 78 -11.28 -10.04 15.68
C HIS A 78 -12.15 -11.28 15.87
N GLY A 79 -11.53 -12.46 15.79
CA GLY A 79 -12.18 -13.74 15.99
C GLY A 79 -11.32 -14.70 16.81
N LEU A 80 -11.95 -15.73 17.37
CA LEU A 80 -11.24 -16.81 18.07
C LEU A 80 -11.10 -18.00 17.12
N CYS A 81 -9.88 -18.54 17.00
CA CYS A 81 -9.70 -19.82 16.32
C CYS A 81 -10.33 -20.96 17.14
N PRO A 82 -10.58 -22.14 16.53
CA PRO A 82 -11.13 -23.31 17.21
C PRO A 82 -10.40 -23.68 18.52
N ASP A 83 -9.07 -23.57 18.54
CA ASP A 83 -8.25 -23.91 19.70
C ASP A 83 -8.41 -22.90 20.84
N CYS A 84 -8.41 -21.61 20.50
CA CYS A 84 -8.65 -20.54 21.47
C CYS A 84 -10.06 -20.61 22.03
N ALA A 85 -11.06 -20.85 21.19
CA ALA A 85 -12.45 -21.00 21.61
C ALA A 85 -12.62 -22.21 22.55
N ARG A 86 -12.04 -23.36 22.19
CA ARG A 86 -12.02 -24.57 23.04
C ARG A 86 -11.30 -24.37 24.36
N LYS A 87 -10.23 -23.59 24.39
CA LYS A 87 -9.45 -23.30 25.61
C LYS A 87 -10.18 -22.32 26.54
N LEU A 88 -10.75 -21.25 26.00
CA LEU A 88 -11.36 -20.17 26.78
C LEU A 88 -12.81 -20.46 27.16
N TYR A 89 -13.54 -21.19 26.31
CA TYR A 89 -14.97 -21.48 26.47
C TYR A 89 -15.27 -22.97 26.22
N PRO A 90 -14.64 -23.89 26.97
CA PRO A 90 -14.77 -25.33 26.73
C PRO A 90 -16.22 -25.82 26.77
N ASP A 91 -17.03 -25.30 27.71
CA ASP A 91 -18.43 -25.74 27.90
C ASP A 91 -19.37 -25.28 26.78
N TYR A 92 -19.00 -24.22 26.07
CA TYR A 92 -19.80 -23.63 24.99
C TYR A 92 -19.26 -23.98 23.59
N TYR A 93 -18.05 -24.55 23.52
CA TYR A 93 -17.43 -24.91 22.25
C TYR A 93 -18.08 -26.17 21.68
N LYS A 94 -18.88 -25.99 20.63
CA LYS A 94 -19.41 -27.09 19.82
C LYS A 94 -18.52 -27.23 18.59
N PRO A 95 -17.79 -28.35 18.42
CA PRO A 95 -16.97 -28.54 17.23
C PRO A 95 -17.87 -28.49 16.00
N GLY A 96 -17.54 -27.59 15.06
CA GLY A 96 -18.26 -27.48 13.79
C GLY A 96 -18.10 -28.77 13.00
N LYS A 97 -19.21 -29.33 12.51
CA LYS A 97 -19.13 -30.38 11.49
C LYS A 97 -18.66 -29.70 10.20
N ASN A 98 -17.37 -29.82 9.86
CA ASN A 98 -16.82 -29.85 8.49
C ASN A 98 -15.28 -29.86 8.48
N ASN A 99 -14.72 -31.00 8.05
CA ASN A 99 -13.70 -31.09 6.99
C ASN A 99 -13.38 -32.59 6.76
N GLN A 100 -14.34 -33.30 6.17
CA GLN A 100 -14.08 -34.49 5.36
C GLN A 100 -14.38 -34.08 3.91
N LYS A 101 -13.36 -33.58 3.21
CA LYS A 101 -13.18 -33.73 1.76
C LYS A 101 -11.70 -33.82 1.50
#